data_AF-A0A7C4YM08-F1
#
_entry.id   AF-A0A7C4YM08-F1
#
_cell.length_a   1.000
_cell.length_b   1.000
_cell.length_c   1.000
_cell.angle_alpha   90.00
_cell.angle_beta   90.00
_cell.angle_gamma   90.00
#
_symmetry.space_group_name_H-M   'P 1'
#
loop_
_entity.id
_entity.type
_entity.pdbx_description
1 polymer ?
#
loop_
_entity_poly.entity_id
_entity_poly.type
_entity_poly.pdbx_seq_one_letter_code
_entity_poly.pdbx_strand_id
1 'polypeptide(L)'
;MLPRAETTGNTPDWLVKRRRLDAILRMQAAILMGEPATQDAVRVLADALSDSDIEVREVAAAALADFGPDAELALPKLLTAAGDESSLVRRRAVRALGCLGSCEDALPALVAATDDPDPGVSLQAAATLGDLGAAAAPAVPALMALLWTGDVRVRAVIGVALARIGEAAVPALAQSLRHPSVDVRLKATQILAKIGPEANLAIPALEHLTRSSDPTLRDAAVDALQHIRQSPLSHQI
;
A
#
# COMPACT_ATOMS: atom_id res chain seq x y z
N MET A 1 -52.32 -29.17 30.47
CA MET A 1 -51.33 -29.79 29.56
C MET A 1 -51.19 -28.90 28.34
N LEU A 2 -50.11 -28.13 28.27
CA LEU A 2 -49.72 -27.43 27.03
C LEU A 2 -48.58 -28.24 26.41
N PRO A 3 -48.56 -28.46 25.08
CA PRO A 3 -47.51 -29.24 24.46
C PRO A 3 -46.21 -28.43 24.46
N ARG A 4 -45.11 -29.05 24.89
CA ARG A 4 -43.76 -28.53 24.73
C ARG A 4 -43.42 -28.53 23.25
N ALA A 5 -43.17 -27.35 22.68
CA ALA A 5 -42.57 -27.25 21.36
C ALA A 5 -41.15 -27.82 21.44
N GLU A 6 -40.91 -28.89 20.70
CA GLU A 6 -39.59 -29.45 20.44
C GLU A 6 -38.79 -28.39 19.69
N THR A 7 -37.87 -27.71 20.36
CA THR A 7 -36.88 -26.86 19.71
C THR A 7 -35.89 -27.77 19.01
N THR A 8 -36.15 -28.07 17.75
CA THR A 8 -35.16 -28.64 16.83
C THR A 8 -33.90 -27.75 16.89
N GLY A 9 -32.79 -28.33 17.33
CA GLY A 9 -31.53 -27.67 17.62
C GLY A 9 -30.80 -27.16 16.37
N ASN A 10 -31.40 -26.21 15.67
CA ASN A 10 -30.74 -25.46 14.61
C ASN A 10 -30.51 -24.03 15.10
N THR A 11 -29.27 -23.72 15.47
CA THR A 11 -28.88 -22.35 15.83
C THR A 11 -29.17 -21.41 14.65
N PRO A 12 -29.91 -20.30 14.87
CA PRO A 12 -30.19 -19.36 13.80
C PRO A 12 -28.91 -18.81 13.16
N ASP A 13 -28.91 -18.67 11.85
CA ASP A 13 -27.74 -18.23 11.06
C ASP A 13 -27.16 -16.88 11.55
N TRP A 14 -28.03 -15.92 11.87
CA TRP A 14 -27.61 -14.63 12.45
C TRP A 14 -26.87 -14.76 13.80
N LEU A 15 -27.21 -15.78 14.60
CA LEU A 15 -26.58 -16.03 15.90
C LEU A 15 -25.20 -16.69 15.72
N VAL A 16 -25.07 -17.56 14.71
CA VAL A 16 -23.77 -18.15 14.32
C VAL A 16 -22.85 -17.07 13.79
N LYS A 17 -23.33 -16.22 12.87
CA LYS A 17 -22.60 -15.07 12.34
C LYS A 17 -22.11 -14.15 13.46
N ARG A 18 -23.02 -13.72 14.35
CA ARG A 18 -22.68 -12.83 15.46
C ARG A 18 -21.62 -13.43 16.38
N ARG A 19 -21.71 -14.71 16.71
CA ARG A 19 -20.69 -15.39 17.54
C ARG A 19 -19.30 -15.40 16.89
N ARG A 20 -19.24 -15.58 15.56
CA ARG A 20 -17.96 -15.52 14.81
C ARG A 20 -17.38 -14.12 14.83
N LEU A 21 -18.18 -13.11 14.49
CA LEU A 21 -17.74 -11.70 14.53
C LEU A 21 -17.32 -11.29 15.95
N ASP A 22 -18.09 -11.63 16.96
CA ASP A 22 -17.76 -11.35 18.37
C ASP A 22 -16.46 -12.05 18.81
N ALA A 23 -16.10 -13.19 18.22
CA ALA A 23 -14.83 -13.86 18.50
C ALA A 23 -13.65 -13.12 17.86
N ILE A 24 -13.80 -12.72 16.59
CA ILE A 24 -12.78 -11.96 15.86
C ILE A 24 -12.54 -10.59 16.51
N LEU A 25 -13.62 -9.87 16.83
CA LEU A 25 -13.55 -8.55 17.46
C LEU A 25 -12.90 -8.62 18.86
N ARG A 26 -13.13 -9.70 19.62
CA ARG A 26 -12.45 -9.91 20.90
C ARG A 26 -10.96 -10.14 20.72
N MET A 27 -10.55 -10.91 19.70
CA MET A 27 -9.14 -11.10 19.38
C MET A 27 -8.48 -9.77 19.02
N GLN A 28 -9.12 -8.94 18.18
CA GLN A 28 -8.64 -7.59 17.88
C GLN A 28 -8.54 -6.69 19.13
N ALA A 29 -9.56 -6.70 19.99
CA ALA A 29 -9.57 -5.88 21.19
C ALA A 29 -8.45 -6.26 22.18
N ALA A 30 -8.14 -7.56 22.32
CA ALA A 30 -7.04 -8.03 23.17
C ALA A 30 -5.68 -7.47 22.70
N ILE A 31 -5.45 -7.41 21.38
CA ILE A 31 -4.22 -6.82 20.81
C ILE A 31 -4.16 -5.31 21.00
N LEU A 32 -5.28 -4.61 20.83
CA LEU A 32 -5.36 -3.17 21.14
C LEU A 32 -5.03 -2.87 22.62
N MET A 33 -5.19 -3.85 23.50
CA MET A 33 -4.81 -3.77 24.91
C MET A 33 -3.36 -4.25 25.18
N GLY A 34 -2.58 -4.56 24.14
CA GLY A 34 -1.16 -4.90 24.22
C GLY A 34 -0.87 -6.39 24.45
N GLU A 35 -1.85 -7.28 24.29
CA GLU A 35 -1.58 -8.72 24.27
C GLU A 35 -0.86 -9.11 22.98
N PRO A 36 0.11 -10.05 23.02
CA PRO A 36 0.79 -10.51 21.82
C PRO A 36 -0.14 -11.36 20.95
N ALA A 37 0.02 -11.27 19.63
CA ALA A 37 -0.67 -12.14 18.69
C ALA A 37 -0.26 -13.59 18.92
N THR A 38 -1.22 -14.46 19.26
CA THR A 38 -0.95 -15.89 19.35
C THR A 38 -1.02 -16.53 17.96
N GLN A 39 -0.16 -17.50 17.68
CA GLN A 39 -0.18 -18.22 16.40
C GLN A 39 -1.54 -18.87 16.11
N ASP A 40 -2.26 -19.30 17.14
CA ASP A 40 -3.59 -19.86 17.00
C ASP A 40 -4.63 -18.79 16.62
N ALA A 41 -4.52 -17.56 17.16
CA ALA A 41 -5.35 -16.45 16.70
C ALA A 41 -5.07 -16.11 15.22
N VAL A 42 -3.80 -16.07 14.81
CA VAL A 42 -3.41 -15.85 13.41
C VAL A 42 -4.04 -16.92 12.51
N ARG A 43 -3.98 -18.20 12.88
CA ARG A 43 -4.57 -19.31 12.11
C ARG A 43 -6.08 -19.17 11.98
N VAL A 44 -6.78 -18.88 13.08
CA VAL A 44 -8.24 -18.70 13.08
C VAL A 44 -8.65 -17.54 12.18
N LEU A 45 -7.94 -16.41 12.26
CA LEU A 45 -8.20 -15.25 11.40
C LEU A 45 -7.87 -15.54 9.94
N ALA A 46 -6.77 -16.25 9.68
CA ALA A 46 -6.41 -16.65 8.33
C ALA A 46 -7.52 -17.54 7.74
N ASP A 47 -8.04 -18.52 8.48
CA ASP A 47 -9.17 -19.34 8.01
C ASP A 47 -10.45 -18.53 7.78
N ALA A 48 -10.71 -17.51 8.61
CA ALA A 48 -11.84 -16.61 8.46
C ALA A 48 -11.78 -15.73 7.19
N LEU A 49 -10.60 -15.58 6.55
CA LEU A 49 -10.49 -14.93 5.23
C LEU A 49 -11.19 -15.71 4.12
N SER A 50 -11.59 -16.96 4.35
CA SER A 50 -12.34 -17.78 3.38
C SER A 50 -13.80 -18.00 3.80
N ASP A 51 -14.30 -17.24 4.78
CA ASP A 51 -15.70 -17.35 5.21
C ASP A 51 -16.66 -16.89 4.11
N SER A 52 -17.83 -17.52 4.04
CA SER A 52 -18.91 -17.13 3.13
C SER A 52 -19.40 -15.69 3.35
N ASP A 53 -19.28 -15.17 4.57
CA ASP A 53 -19.72 -13.83 4.92
C ASP A 53 -18.61 -12.79 4.67
N ILE A 54 -18.92 -11.79 3.84
CA ILE A 54 -18.02 -10.69 3.48
C ILE A 54 -17.54 -9.93 4.72
N GLU A 55 -18.40 -9.72 5.71
CA GLU A 55 -18.07 -8.99 6.94
C GLU A 55 -17.06 -9.78 7.78
N VAL A 56 -17.20 -11.10 7.85
CA VAL A 56 -16.23 -11.96 8.54
C VAL A 56 -14.87 -11.90 7.84
N ARG A 57 -14.84 -11.98 6.52
CA ARG A 57 -13.59 -11.85 5.74
C ARG A 57 -12.94 -10.48 5.92
N GLU A 58 -13.72 -9.40 5.89
CA GLU A 58 -13.21 -8.03 6.06
C GLU A 58 -12.59 -7.83 7.45
N VAL A 59 -13.31 -8.21 8.51
CA VAL A 59 -12.81 -8.05 9.88
C VAL A 59 -11.59 -8.94 10.11
N ALA A 60 -11.56 -10.15 9.56
CA ALA A 60 -10.38 -11.01 9.62
C ALA A 60 -9.15 -10.36 8.96
N ALA A 61 -9.29 -9.80 7.76
CA ALA A 61 -8.20 -9.09 7.08
C ALA A 61 -7.75 -7.85 7.86
N ALA A 62 -8.69 -7.09 8.45
CA ALA A 62 -8.37 -5.95 9.30
C ALA A 62 -7.58 -6.38 10.55
N ALA A 63 -8.02 -7.45 11.22
CA ALA A 63 -7.36 -7.99 12.40
C ALA A 63 -5.92 -8.43 12.10
N LEU A 64 -5.71 -9.12 10.97
CA LEU A 64 -4.37 -9.53 10.54
C LEU A 64 -3.47 -8.34 10.20
N ALA A 65 -4.02 -7.24 9.68
CA ALA A 65 -3.25 -6.01 9.48
C ALA A 65 -2.79 -5.42 10.81
N ASP A 66 -3.63 -5.44 11.84
CA ASP A 66 -3.30 -4.91 13.17
C ASP A 66 -2.23 -5.74 13.88
N PHE A 67 -2.09 -7.03 13.54
CA PHE A 67 -1.03 -7.91 14.04
C PHE A 67 0.33 -7.62 13.38
N GLY A 68 0.33 -7.00 12.20
CA GLY A 68 1.56 -6.65 11.49
C GLY A 68 2.45 -7.87 11.21
N PRO A 69 3.77 -7.81 11.46
CA PRO A 69 4.70 -8.90 11.15
C PRO A 69 4.35 -10.23 11.81
N ASP A 70 3.70 -10.22 12.98
CA ASP A 70 3.31 -11.45 13.69
C ASP A 70 2.24 -12.28 12.93
N ALA A 71 1.59 -11.68 11.92
CA ALA A 71 0.64 -12.34 11.04
C ALA A 71 1.25 -12.97 9.77
N GLU A 72 2.58 -13.10 9.67
CA GLU A 72 3.25 -13.67 8.50
C GLU A 72 2.68 -15.05 8.06
N LEU A 73 2.27 -15.88 9.02
CA LEU A 73 1.62 -17.17 8.75
C LEU A 73 0.34 -17.07 7.91
N ALA A 74 -0.33 -15.91 7.90
CA ALA A 74 -1.53 -15.67 7.12
C ALA A 74 -1.25 -15.23 5.67
N LEU A 75 0.02 -15.02 5.29
CA LEU A 75 0.42 -14.52 3.97
C LEU A 75 -0.28 -15.22 2.80
N PRO A 76 -0.32 -16.58 2.68
CA PRO A 76 -0.95 -17.24 1.54
C PRO A 76 -2.45 -16.94 1.41
N LYS A 77 -3.14 -16.81 2.55
CA LYS A 77 -4.57 -16.50 2.58
C LYS A 77 -4.83 -15.02 2.36
N LEU A 78 -3.95 -14.14 2.81
CA LEU A 78 -4.00 -12.71 2.50
C LEU A 78 -3.76 -12.44 1.01
N LEU A 79 -2.83 -13.16 0.36
CA LEU A 79 -2.62 -13.10 -1.08
C LEU A 79 -3.89 -13.52 -1.85
N THR A 80 -4.59 -14.54 -1.37
CA THR A 80 -5.88 -14.95 -1.95
C THR A 80 -6.96 -13.89 -1.73
N ALA A 81 -7.05 -13.33 -0.52
CA ALA A 81 -8.02 -12.29 -0.16
C ALA A 81 -7.76 -10.95 -0.89
N ALA A 82 -6.53 -10.69 -1.35
CA ALA A 82 -6.23 -9.55 -2.21
C ALA A 82 -6.93 -9.63 -3.58
N GLY A 83 -7.43 -10.81 -3.97
CA GLY A 83 -8.26 -11.04 -5.15
C GLY A 83 -9.74 -11.31 -4.85
N ASP A 84 -10.22 -10.98 -3.65
CA ASP A 84 -11.61 -11.21 -3.25
C ASP A 84 -12.64 -10.49 -4.14
N GLU A 85 -13.85 -11.06 -4.25
CA GLU A 85 -14.97 -10.42 -4.97
C GLU A 85 -15.33 -9.04 -4.39
N SER A 86 -15.20 -8.87 -3.07
CA SER A 86 -15.51 -7.64 -2.36
C SER A 86 -14.29 -6.71 -2.35
N SER A 87 -14.48 -5.49 -2.86
CA SER A 87 -13.42 -4.47 -2.84
C SER A 87 -13.02 -4.07 -1.41
N LEU A 88 -13.92 -4.18 -0.44
CA LEU A 88 -13.61 -3.94 0.97
C LEU A 88 -12.60 -4.97 1.49
N VAL A 89 -12.83 -6.26 1.20
CA VAL A 89 -11.92 -7.35 1.60
C VAL A 89 -10.57 -7.19 0.91
N ARG A 90 -10.56 -6.95 -0.41
CA ARG A 90 -9.31 -6.69 -1.16
C ARG A 90 -8.51 -5.55 -0.55
N ARG A 91 -9.15 -4.42 -0.26
CA ARG A 91 -8.49 -3.25 0.34
C ARG A 91 -7.86 -3.59 1.70
N ARG A 92 -8.58 -4.33 2.55
CA ARG A 92 -8.04 -4.75 3.87
C ARG A 92 -6.90 -5.73 3.72
N ALA A 93 -7.01 -6.70 2.81
CA ALA A 93 -5.95 -7.67 2.55
C ALA A 93 -4.69 -7.00 2.03
N VAL A 94 -4.82 -6.05 1.08
CA VAL A 94 -3.69 -5.24 0.57
C VAL A 94 -3.02 -4.46 1.71
N ARG A 95 -3.79 -3.83 2.59
CA ARG A 95 -3.22 -3.17 3.78
C ARG A 95 -2.49 -4.17 4.68
N ALA A 96 -3.11 -5.31 4.96
CA ALA A 96 -2.52 -6.34 5.81
C ALA A 96 -1.18 -6.85 5.26
N LEU A 97 -1.11 -7.13 3.95
CA LEU A 97 0.12 -7.51 3.25
C LEU A 97 1.24 -6.48 3.45
N GLY A 98 0.91 -5.19 3.44
CA GLY A 98 1.85 -4.12 3.78
C GLY A 98 2.31 -4.13 5.24
N CYS A 99 1.40 -4.39 6.16
CA CYS A 99 1.68 -4.42 7.60
C CYS A 99 2.49 -5.65 8.02
N LEU A 100 2.49 -6.74 7.23
CA LEU A 100 3.42 -7.86 7.43
C LEU A 100 4.89 -7.40 7.32
N GLY A 101 5.14 -6.30 6.63
CA GLY A 101 6.47 -5.74 6.39
C GLY A 101 7.05 -6.15 5.04
N SER A 102 8.38 -6.17 4.94
CA SER A 102 9.13 -6.43 3.70
C SER A 102 9.05 -7.89 3.27
N CYS A 103 7.88 -8.31 2.82
CA CYS A 103 7.65 -9.63 2.24
C CYS A 103 7.75 -9.51 0.71
N GLU A 104 8.84 -10.02 0.12
CA GLU A 104 9.03 -10.03 -1.33
C GLU A 104 7.87 -10.75 -2.04
N ASP A 105 7.32 -11.80 -1.43
CA ASP A 105 6.19 -12.57 -1.95
C ASP A 105 4.89 -11.75 -2.04
N ALA A 106 4.76 -10.67 -1.26
CA ALA A 106 3.60 -9.79 -1.31
C ALA A 106 3.68 -8.74 -2.42
N LEU A 107 4.88 -8.40 -2.90
CA LEU A 107 5.08 -7.32 -3.88
C LEU A 107 4.29 -7.52 -5.18
N PRO A 108 4.24 -8.72 -5.81
CA PRO A 108 3.46 -8.91 -7.02
C PRO A 108 1.97 -8.65 -6.82
N ALA A 109 1.41 -9.06 -5.67
CA ALA A 109 0.00 -8.82 -5.35
C ALA A 109 -0.28 -7.34 -5.08
N LEU A 110 0.62 -6.65 -4.37
CA LEU A 110 0.52 -5.20 -4.14
C LEU A 110 0.62 -4.42 -5.45
N VAL A 111 1.53 -4.79 -6.36
CA VAL A 111 1.62 -4.18 -7.69
C VAL A 111 0.34 -4.43 -8.49
N ALA A 112 -0.18 -5.66 -8.54
CA ALA A 112 -1.43 -5.95 -9.24
C ALA A 112 -2.60 -5.12 -8.69
N ALA A 113 -2.68 -4.95 -7.36
CA ALA A 113 -3.74 -4.18 -6.72
C ALA A 113 -3.69 -2.67 -7.02
N THR A 114 -2.56 -2.14 -7.53
CA THR A 114 -2.51 -0.72 -7.96
C THR A 114 -3.33 -0.44 -9.23
N ASP A 115 -3.70 -1.47 -9.99
CA ASP A 115 -4.57 -1.39 -11.17
C ASP A 115 -5.99 -1.92 -10.89
N ASP A 116 -6.37 -2.03 -9.61
CA ASP A 116 -7.70 -2.51 -9.22
C ASP A 116 -8.82 -1.58 -9.73
N PRO A 117 -9.95 -2.13 -10.23
CA PRO A 117 -11.07 -1.32 -10.69
C PRO A 117 -11.72 -0.47 -9.58
N ASP A 118 -11.58 -0.87 -8.32
CA ASP A 118 -11.99 -0.07 -7.16
C ASP A 118 -10.88 0.94 -6.81
N PRO A 119 -11.15 2.25 -6.91
CA PRO A 119 -10.14 3.26 -6.60
C PRO A 119 -9.62 3.18 -5.15
N GLY A 120 -10.44 2.72 -4.21
CA GLY A 120 -10.02 2.56 -2.82
C GLY A 120 -8.96 1.48 -2.65
N VAL A 121 -9.03 0.39 -3.42
CA VAL A 121 -8.02 -0.67 -3.44
C VAL A 121 -6.74 -0.17 -4.11
N SER A 122 -6.84 0.45 -5.28
CA SER A 122 -5.70 1.02 -6.01
C SER A 122 -4.92 2.04 -5.17
N LEU A 123 -5.62 2.97 -4.51
CA LEU A 123 -5.00 3.97 -3.64
C LEU A 123 -4.32 3.32 -2.43
N GLN A 124 -4.96 2.31 -1.82
CA GLN A 124 -4.38 1.58 -0.69
C GLN A 124 -3.11 0.83 -1.12
N ALA A 125 -3.11 0.18 -2.28
CA ALA A 125 -1.94 -0.54 -2.79
C ALA A 125 -0.75 0.37 -3.04
N ALA A 126 -0.99 1.52 -3.68
CA ALA A 126 0.05 2.51 -3.94
C ALA A 126 0.59 3.11 -2.64
N ALA A 127 -0.27 3.43 -1.67
CA ALA A 127 0.14 3.89 -0.36
C ALA A 127 1.00 2.84 0.36
N THR A 128 0.55 1.58 0.37
CA THR A 128 1.26 0.44 0.98
C THR A 128 2.63 0.22 0.36
N LEU A 129 2.78 0.27 -0.97
CA LEU A 129 4.09 0.20 -1.62
C LEU A 129 5.01 1.37 -1.22
N GLY A 130 4.45 2.57 -1.03
CA GLY A 130 5.19 3.71 -0.50
C GLY A 130 5.58 3.55 0.98
N ASP A 131 4.74 2.92 1.80
CA ASP A 131 5.03 2.63 3.21
C ASP A 131 6.18 1.62 3.36
N LEU A 132 6.30 0.66 2.43
CA LEU A 132 7.41 -0.30 2.38
C LEU A 132 8.75 0.37 1.99
N GLY A 133 8.73 1.57 1.41
CA GLY A 133 9.92 2.33 1.06
C GLY A 133 10.87 1.55 0.14
N ALA A 134 12.16 1.50 0.50
CA ALA A 134 13.18 0.84 -0.31
C ALA A 134 12.91 -0.65 -0.58
N ALA A 135 12.17 -1.34 0.30
CA ALA A 135 11.79 -2.74 0.08
C ALA A 135 10.87 -2.93 -1.13
N ALA A 136 10.13 -1.88 -1.53
CA ALA A 136 9.31 -1.89 -2.73
C ALA A 136 10.07 -1.46 -4.01
N ALA A 137 11.40 -1.38 -3.98
CA ALA A 137 12.22 -1.11 -5.17
C ALA A 137 11.87 -1.98 -6.39
N PRO A 138 11.58 -3.30 -6.26
CA PRO A 138 11.17 -4.14 -7.40
C PRO A 138 9.86 -3.68 -8.08
N ALA A 139 9.01 -2.92 -7.38
CA ALA A 139 7.75 -2.39 -7.91
C ALA A 139 7.92 -1.13 -8.78
N VAL A 140 9.10 -0.48 -8.76
CA VAL A 140 9.35 0.78 -9.47
C VAL A 140 8.95 0.73 -10.95
N PRO A 141 9.32 -0.28 -11.76
CA PRO A 141 8.95 -0.31 -13.18
C PRO A 141 7.43 -0.29 -13.41
N ALA A 142 6.67 -1.03 -12.59
CA ALA A 142 5.21 -1.08 -12.69
C ALA A 142 4.58 0.26 -12.24
N LEU A 143 5.05 0.83 -11.13
CA LEU A 143 4.61 2.14 -10.65
C LEU A 143 4.89 3.25 -11.69
N MET A 144 6.03 3.19 -12.38
CA MET A 144 6.35 4.15 -13.45
C MET A 144 5.39 4.06 -14.63
N ALA A 145 4.89 2.87 -14.99
CA ALA A 145 3.88 2.74 -16.04
C ALA A 145 2.55 3.41 -15.62
N LEU A 146 2.11 3.15 -14.39
CA LEU A 146 0.86 3.70 -13.84
C LEU A 146 0.90 5.21 -13.60
N LEU A 147 2.08 5.77 -13.35
CA LEU A 147 2.28 7.21 -13.21
C LEU A 147 1.84 7.97 -14.47
N TRP A 148 1.80 7.32 -15.64
CA TRP A 148 1.44 7.94 -16.92
C TRP A 148 0.06 7.55 -17.44
N THR A 149 -0.44 6.37 -17.10
CA THR A 149 -1.68 5.82 -17.66
C THR A 149 -2.89 5.92 -16.72
N GLY A 150 -2.68 6.03 -15.40
CA GLY A 150 -3.74 6.00 -14.39
C GLY A 150 -4.59 7.29 -14.32
N ASP A 151 -5.71 7.24 -13.60
CA ASP A 151 -6.53 8.40 -13.23
C ASP A 151 -5.70 9.45 -12.46
N VAL A 152 -6.09 10.73 -12.51
CA VAL A 152 -5.41 11.84 -11.82
C VAL A 152 -5.09 11.53 -10.36
N ARG A 153 -6.03 10.90 -9.64
CA ARG A 153 -5.88 10.55 -8.23
C ARG A 153 -4.86 9.43 -8.02
N VAL A 154 -4.92 8.39 -8.85
CA VAL A 154 -3.98 7.26 -8.81
C VAL A 154 -2.56 7.76 -9.10
N ARG A 155 -2.37 8.57 -10.16
CA ARG A 155 -1.06 9.17 -10.49
C ARG A 155 -0.46 10.00 -9.36
N ALA A 156 -1.29 10.71 -8.59
CA ALA A 156 -0.82 11.50 -7.46
C ALA A 156 -0.24 10.60 -6.36
N VAL A 157 -0.94 9.52 -6.01
CA VAL A 157 -0.48 8.57 -4.98
C VAL A 157 0.72 7.76 -5.45
N ILE A 158 0.74 7.32 -6.72
CA ILE A 158 1.90 6.65 -7.31
C ILE A 158 3.16 7.53 -7.25
N GLY A 159 3.02 8.83 -7.53
CA GLY A 159 4.14 9.77 -7.38
C GLY A 159 4.63 9.93 -5.94
N VAL A 160 3.73 9.85 -4.95
CA VAL A 160 4.11 9.83 -3.53
C VAL A 160 4.79 8.51 -3.17
N ALA A 161 4.28 7.38 -3.66
CA ALA A 161 4.87 6.07 -3.44
C ALA A 161 6.31 6.01 -3.98
N LEU A 162 6.52 6.43 -5.23
CA LEU A 162 7.86 6.53 -5.84
C LEU A 162 8.80 7.44 -5.05
N ALA A 163 8.30 8.56 -4.53
CA ALA A 163 9.11 9.44 -3.68
C ALA A 163 9.54 8.76 -2.36
N ARG A 164 8.65 7.96 -1.75
CA ARG A 164 8.94 7.23 -0.51
C ARG A 164 9.80 5.99 -0.71
N ILE A 165 9.73 5.37 -1.89
CA ILE A 165 10.68 4.32 -2.32
C ILE A 165 12.10 4.89 -2.42
N GLY A 166 12.23 6.17 -2.82
CA GLY A 166 13.47 6.92 -2.73
C GLY A 166 14.47 6.59 -3.85
N GLU A 167 15.73 6.34 -3.48
CA GLU A 167 16.87 6.21 -4.41
C GLU A 167 16.60 5.23 -5.57
N ALA A 168 15.94 4.11 -5.31
CA ALA A 168 15.64 3.11 -6.33
C ALA A 168 14.73 3.63 -7.47
N ALA A 169 13.91 4.65 -7.22
CA ALA A 169 13.08 5.28 -8.24
C ALA A 169 13.84 6.30 -9.11
N VAL A 170 14.99 6.79 -8.64
CA VAL A 170 15.73 7.92 -9.25
C VAL A 170 16.13 7.63 -10.70
N PRO A 171 16.70 6.47 -11.08
CA PRO A 171 17.11 6.24 -12.46
C PRO A 171 15.94 6.32 -13.46
N ALA A 172 14.77 5.76 -13.10
CA ALA A 172 13.59 5.77 -13.96
C ALA A 172 12.98 7.18 -14.07
N LEU A 173 12.94 7.93 -12.97
CA LEU A 173 12.49 9.32 -12.95
C LEU A 173 13.44 10.23 -13.74
N ALA A 174 14.76 10.04 -13.60
CA ALA A 174 15.77 10.79 -14.35
C ALA A 174 15.67 10.54 -15.86
N GLN A 175 15.31 9.34 -16.29
CA GLN A 175 15.01 9.06 -17.70
C GLN A 175 13.77 9.82 -18.17
N SER A 176 12.74 9.93 -17.33
CA SER A 176 11.48 10.62 -17.63
C SER A 176 11.65 12.14 -17.80
N LEU A 177 12.73 12.73 -17.27
CA LEU A 177 13.10 14.13 -17.52
C LEU A 177 13.41 14.45 -18.99
N ARG A 178 13.64 13.44 -19.83
CA ARG A 178 13.86 13.59 -21.28
C ARG A 178 12.60 13.33 -22.11
N HIS A 179 11.46 13.09 -21.47
CA HIS A 179 10.22 12.77 -22.17
C HIS A 179 9.72 13.97 -23.01
N PRO A 180 9.12 13.77 -24.21
CA PRO A 180 8.64 14.87 -25.05
C PRO A 180 7.57 15.76 -24.40
N SER A 181 6.67 15.18 -23.61
CA SER A 181 5.64 15.92 -22.86
C SER A 181 6.23 16.71 -21.68
N VAL A 182 5.90 18.00 -21.60
CA VAL A 182 6.26 18.90 -20.49
C VAL A 182 5.68 18.39 -19.17
N ASP A 183 4.44 17.90 -19.17
CA ASP A 183 3.76 17.42 -17.97
C ASP A 183 4.49 16.23 -17.33
N VAL A 184 4.99 15.32 -18.17
CA VAL A 184 5.77 14.15 -17.73
C VAL A 184 7.09 14.61 -17.09
N ARG A 185 7.79 15.55 -17.74
CA ARG A 185 9.03 16.11 -17.18
C ARG A 185 8.76 16.83 -15.87
N LEU A 186 7.72 17.66 -15.80
CA LEU A 186 7.35 18.42 -14.60
C LEU A 186 7.04 17.47 -13.43
N LYS A 187 6.25 16.42 -13.69
CA LYS A 187 5.91 15.43 -12.67
C LYS A 187 7.14 14.69 -12.17
N ALA A 188 8.01 14.22 -13.06
CA ALA A 188 9.25 13.56 -12.69
C ALA A 188 10.16 14.48 -11.86
N THR A 189 10.30 15.75 -12.27
CA THR A 189 11.03 16.79 -11.51
C THR A 189 10.48 16.96 -10.09
N GLN A 190 9.16 17.06 -9.94
CA GLN A 190 8.51 17.20 -8.63
C GLN A 190 8.73 15.98 -7.73
N ILE A 191 8.71 14.77 -8.30
CA ILE A 191 8.97 13.55 -7.52
C ILE A 191 10.44 13.50 -7.09
N LEU A 192 11.38 13.82 -7.98
CA LEU A 192 12.80 13.90 -7.65
C LEU A 192 13.10 14.94 -6.57
N ALA A 193 12.42 16.09 -6.60
CA ALA A 193 12.51 17.10 -5.55
C ALA A 193 12.06 16.55 -4.19
N LYS A 194 10.98 15.74 -4.17
CA LYS A 194 10.46 15.10 -2.95
C LYS A 194 11.34 13.97 -2.44
N ILE A 195 12.06 13.27 -3.32
CA ILE A 195 13.07 12.28 -2.92
C ILE A 195 14.18 13.00 -2.15
N GLY A 196 14.64 14.16 -2.63
CA GLY A 196 15.65 14.95 -1.93
C GLY A 196 17.07 14.48 -2.25
N PRO A 197 18.03 14.54 -1.30
CA PRO A 197 19.45 14.31 -1.56
C PRO A 197 19.79 12.99 -2.24
N GLU A 198 18.99 11.94 -2.03
CA GLU A 198 19.15 10.64 -2.66
C GLU A 198 18.98 10.70 -4.20
N ALA A 199 18.34 11.77 -4.72
CA ALA A 199 18.18 12.00 -6.16
C ALA A 199 19.39 12.67 -6.84
N ASN A 200 20.58 12.61 -6.25
CA ASN A 200 21.82 13.17 -6.81
C ASN A 200 22.10 12.75 -8.26
N LEU A 201 21.77 11.51 -8.64
CA LEU A 201 21.95 11.02 -10.01
C LEU A 201 21.14 11.80 -11.06
N ALA A 202 20.08 12.51 -10.65
CA ALA A 202 19.25 13.31 -11.53
C ALA A 202 19.77 14.74 -11.75
N ILE A 203 20.78 15.20 -10.99
CA ILE A 203 21.28 16.59 -11.05
C ILE A 203 21.63 17.02 -12.49
N PRO A 204 22.42 16.28 -13.29
CA PRO A 204 22.79 16.73 -14.63
C PRO A 204 21.57 16.91 -15.56
N ALA A 205 20.56 16.04 -15.41
CA ALA A 205 19.33 16.13 -16.18
C ALA A 205 18.47 17.33 -15.75
N LEU A 206 18.38 17.60 -14.46
CA LEU A 206 17.66 18.76 -13.92
C LEU A 206 18.36 20.08 -14.29
N GLU A 207 19.69 20.14 -14.28
CA GLU A 207 20.44 21.31 -14.74
C GLU A 207 20.13 21.66 -16.20
N HIS A 208 19.92 20.66 -17.06
CA HIS A 208 19.49 20.91 -18.42
C HIS A 208 18.10 21.57 -18.46
N LEU A 209 17.16 21.11 -17.62
CA LEU A 209 15.79 21.62 -17.56
C LEU A 209 15.67 23.05 -17.03
N THR A 210 16.65 23.55 -16.28
CA THR A 210 16.70 24.97 -15.87
C THR A 210 16.77 25.94 -17.06
N ARG A 211 17.10 25.45 -18.27
CA ARG A 211 17.13 26.20 -19.52
C ARG A 211 15.89 25.98 -20.40
N SER A 212 14.86 25.30 -19.89
CA SER A 212 13.63 25.04 -20.65
C SER A 212 12.95 26.35 -21.08
N SER A 213 12.26 26.36 -22.22
CA SER A 213 11.42 27.51 -22.62
C SER A 213 10.19 27.64 -21.72
N ASP A 214 9.74 26.54 -21.11
CA ASP A 214 8.59 26.50 -20.21
C ASP A 214 8.96 27.05 -18.81
N PRO A 215 8.32 28.14 -18.34
CA PRO A 215 8.66 28.75 -17.04
C PRO A 215 8.41 27.81 -15.86
N THR A 216 7.29 27.10 -15.84
CA THR A 216 6.92 26.21 -14.73
C THR A 216 7.91 25.07 -14.58
N LEU A 217 8.36 24.49 -15.70
CA LEU A 217 9.36 23.43 -15.70
C LEU A 217 10.74 23.94 -15.28
N ARG A 218 11.13 25.15 -15.71
CA ARG A 218 12.39 25.77 -15.26
C ARG A 218 12.40 25.98 -13.75
N ASP A 219 11.35 26.59 -13.22
CA ASP A 219 11.25 26.92 -11.80
C ASP A 219 11.24 25.64 -10.96
N ALA A 220 10.45 24.65 -11.37
CA ALA A 220 10.44 23.34 -10.71
C ALA A 220 11.81 22.64 -10.75
N ALA A 221 12.59 22.78 -11.83
CA ALA A 221 13.93 22.20 -11.91
C ALA A 221 14.92 22.91 -10.97
N VAL A 222 14.80 24.23 -10.82
CA VAL A 222 15.59 25.00 -9.85
C VAL A 222 15.25 24.57 -8.43
N ASP A 223 13.97 24.48 -8.08
CA ASP A 223 13.51 24.05 -6.76
C ASP A 223 13.97 22.61 -6.46
N ALA A 224 13.84 21.70 -7.43
CA ALA A 224 14.32 20.33 -7.29
C ALA A 224 15.82 20.28 -7.00
N LEU A 225 16.64 21.05 -7.72
CA LEU A 225 18.08 21.12 -7.48
C LEU A 225 18.39 21.68 -6.08
N GLN A 226 17.60 22.61 -5.56
CA GLN A 226 17.78 23.12 -4.19
C GLN A 226 17.53 22.01 -3.16
N HIS A 227 16.42 21.28 -3.29
CA HIS A 227 16.09 20.17 -2.39
C HIS A 227 17.13 19.04 -2.45
N ILE A 228 17.65 18.69 -3.63
CA ILE A 228 18.63 17.63 -3.80
C ILE A 228 20.01 18.04 -3.25
N ARG A 229 20.41 19.30 -3.44
CA ARG A 229 21.73 19.80 -2.98
C ARG A 229 21.78 20.11 -1.50
N GLN A 230 20.64 20.20 -0.81
CA GLN A 230 20.57 20.33 0.64
C GLN A 230 20.92 19.00 1.31
N SER A 231 22.22 18.65 1.33
CA SER A 231 22.73 17.57 2.16
C SER A 231 22.69 18.00 3.64
N PRO A 232 22.27 17.16 4.60
CA PRO A 232 22.37 17.47 6.03
C PRO A 232 23.85 17.36 6.47
N LEU A 233 24.66 18.36 6.14
CA LEU A 233 26.06 18.49 6.60
C LEU A 233 26.36 19.96 6.92
N SER A 234 25.77 20.48 8.00
CA SER A 234 26.17 21.78 8.60
C SER A 234 25.80 21.95 10.08
N HIS A 235 25.72 20.86 10.86
CA HIS A 235 25.68 20.93 12.33
C HIS A 235 26.65 19.93 12.98
N GLN A 236 27.93 19.97 12.59
CA GLN A 236 29.04 19.51 13.44
C GLN A 236 30.30 20.32 13.11
N ILE A 237 30.40 21.52 13.69
CA ILE A 237 31.65 22.13 14.19
C ILE A 237 31.27 22.97 15.41
#